data_AF-A0A0L0SFY5-F1
#
_entry.id   AF-A0A0L0SFY5-F1
#
_cell.length_a   1.000
_cell.length_b   1.000
_cell.length_c   1.000
_cell.angle_alpha   90.00
_cell.angle_beta   90.00
_cell.angle_gamma   90.00
#
_symmetry.space_group_name_H-M   'P 1'
#
loop_
_entity.id
_entity.type
_entity.pdbx_description
1 polymer ?
#
loop_
_entity_poly.entity_id
_entity_poly.type
_entity_poly.pdbx_seq_one_letter_code
_entity_poly.pdbx_strand_id
1 'polypeptide(L)'
;MSSLRMMKDGDEADTNVSWADQQNINKFSKLNSRLYALEEEYSEKKKRLELLEDVTSELELCDEDELVKYQVGDAFVNAPYSQVQEWLERDTNEATSAVEKLKDEMDGVMAKMDELKAILYKRFGNSINLERSE
;
A
#
# COMPACT_ATOMS: atom_id res chain seq x y z
N MET A 1 29.08 18.55 -45.76
CA MET A 1 29.81 18.80 -44.50
C MET A 1 28.84 18.53 -43.36
N SER A 2 28.71 17.26 -42.97
CA SER A 2 27.83 16.83 -41.87
C SER A 2 28.49 17.27 -40.56
N SER A 3 27.85 18.17 -39.83
CA SER A 3 28.31 18.62 -38.52
C SER A 3 28.00 17.51 -37.51
N LEU A 4 29.06 16.80 -37.12
CA LEU A 4 29.06 15.80 -36.05
C LEU A 4 28.60 16.49 -34.75
N ARG A 5 27.32 16.30 -34.41
CA ARG A 5 26.82 16.61 -33.08
C ARG A 5 27.37 15.54 -32.15
N MET A 6 28.54 15.83 -31.56
CA MET A 6 29.00 15.13 -30.37
C MET A 6 27.89 15.24 -29.33
N MET A 7 27.16 14.16 -29.10
CA MET A 7 26.50 13.97 -27.83
C MET A 7 27.61 14.01 -26.80
N LYS A 8 27.57 15.03 -25.95
CA LYS A 8 28.43 15.16 -24.79
C LYS A 8 28.26 13.85 -24.01
N ASP A 9 29.33 13.07 -23.92
CA ASP A 9 29.48 11.96 -22.98
C ASP A 9 29.15 12.52 -21.60
N GLY A 10 27.88 12.43 -21.23
CA GLY A 10 27.37 12.90 -19.96
C GLY A 10 27.59 11.76 -19.00
N ASP A 11 28.68 11.85 -18.22
CA ASP A 11 28.93 11.06 -17.01
C ASP A 11 28.32 9.65 -17.06
N GLU A 12 28.83 8.78 -17.94
CA GLU A 12 28.94 7.38 -17.52
C GLU A 12 29.95 7.40 -16.39
N ALA A 13 29.46 7.72 -15.18
CA ALA A 13 30.22 7.57 -13.98
C ALA A 13 30.59 6.10 -13.94
N ASP A 14 31.85 5.79 -14.28
CA ASP A 14 32.53 4.51 -14.16
C ASP A 14 32.61 4.16 -12.66
N THR A 15 31.42 3.99 -12.09
CA THR A 15 31.19 3.80 -10.67
C THR A 15 31.19 2.31 -10.51
N ASN A 16 32.35 1.78 -10.14
CA ASN A 16 32.51 0.35 -9.91
C ASN A 16 31.48 -0.12 -8.85
N VAL A 17 30.44 -0.81 -9.30
CA VAL A 17 29.37 -1.33 -8.45
C VAL A 17 29.90 -2.55 -7.71
N SER A 18 30.08 -2.42 -6.39
CA SER A 18 30.48 -3.57 -5.60
C SER A 18 29.32 -4.56 -5.44
N TRP A 19 29.62 -5.81 -5.11
CA TRP A 19 28.59 -6.80 -4.82
C TRP A 19 27.67 -6.36 -3.67
N ALA A 20 28.21 -5.71 -2.64
CA ALA A 20 27.43 -5.18 -1.52
C ALA A 20 26.47 -4.06 -1.96
N ASP A 21 26.90 -3.21 -2.90
CA ASP A 21 26.05 -2.18 -3.48
C ASP A 21 24.90 -2.80 -4.28
N GLN A 22 25.19 -3.81 -5.11
CA GLN A 22 24.16 -4.54 -5.86
C GLN A 22 23.16 -5.26 -4.93
N GLN A 23 23.62 -5.77 -3.78
CA GLN A 23 22.70 -6.33 -2.79
C GLN A 23 21.76 -5.28 -2.20
N ASN A 24 22.26 -4.08 -1.90
CA ASN A 24 21.45 -2.97 -1.42
C ASN A 24 20.43 -2.53 -2.46
N ILE A 25 20.83 -2.45 -3.74
CA ILE A 25 19.93 -2.16 -4.87
C ILE A 25 18.82 -3.21 -4.95
N ASN A 26 19.19 -4.50 -4.97
CA ASN A 26 18.22 -5.59 -5.03
C ASN A 26 17.27 -5.59 -3.83
N LYS A 27 17.77 -5.26 -2.63
CA LYS A 27 16.95 -5.15 -1.42
C LYS A 27 15.98 -3.97 -1.52
N PHE A 28 16.43 -2.83 -2.04
CA PHE A 28 15.58 -1.68 -2.29
C PHE A 28 14.45 -2.02 -3.28
N SER A 29 14.77 -2.65 -4.41
CA SER A 29 13.76 -3.09 -5.38
C SER A 29 12.72 -4.03 -4.76
N LYS A 30 13.14 -4.98 -3.92
CA LYS A 30 12.22 -5.89 -3.21
C LYS A 30 11.31 -5.16 -2.23
N LEU A 31 11.86 -4.21 -1.46
CA LEU A 31 11.06 -3.42 -0.51
C LEU A 31 10.06 -2.54 -1.25
N ASN A 32 10.47 -1.94 -2.38
CA ASN A 32 9.58 -1.17 -3.23
C ASN A 32 8.41 -2.03 -3.73
N SER A 33 8.67 -3.19 -4.32
CA SER A 33 7.60 -4.12 -4.74
C SER A 33 6.68 -4.56 -3.60
N ARG A 34 7.23 -4.78 -2.40
CA ARG A 34 6.42 -5.08 -1.21
C ARG A 34 5.54 -3.90 -0.82
N LEU A 35 6.07 -2.68 -0.84
CA LEU A 35 5.30 -1.48 -0.52
C LEU A 35 4.12 -1.29 -1.49
N TYR A 36 4.33 -1.50 -2.80
CA TYR A 36 3.24 -1.49 -3.79
C TYR A 36 2.15 -2.49 -3.44
N ALA A 37 2.50 -3.74 -3.13
CA ALA A 37 1.52 -4.77 -2.79
C ALA A 37 0.76 -4.42 -1.50
N LEU A 38 1.45 -3.89 -0.49
CA LEU A 38 0.82 -3.44 0.75
C LEU A 38 -0.12 -2.25 0.54
N GLU A 39 0.23 -1.32 -0.34
CA GLU A 39 -0.63 -0.18 -0.69
C GLU A 39 -1.90 -0.61 -1.43
N GLU A 40 -1.79 -1.59 -2.33
CA GLU A 40 -2.94 -2.18 -3.01
C GLU A 40 -3.88 -2.84 -2.00
N GLU A 41 -3.34 -3.71 -1.13
CA GLU A 41 -4.12 -4.37 -0.07
C GLU A 41 -4.75 -3.35 0.89
N TYR A 42 -3.99 -2.33 1.30
CA TYR A 42 -4.48 -1.24 2.14
C TYR A 42 -5.64 -0.49 1.48
N SER A 43 -5.52 -0.18 0.18
CA SER A 43 -6.58 0.50 -0.56
C SER A 43 -7.87 -0.33 -0.61
N GLU A 44 -7.76 -1.64 -0.83
CA GLU A 44 -8.91 -2.55 -0.84
C GLU A 44 -9.58 -2.65 0.54
N LYS A 45 -8.78 -2.83 1.60
CA LYS A 45 -9.30 -2.91 2.97
C LYS A 45 -9.92 -1.59 3.43
N LYS A 46 -9.33 -0.46 3.03
CA LYS A 46 -9.89 0.86 3.33
C LYS A 46 -11.24 1.08 2.64
N LYS A 47 -11.37 0.72 1.36
CA LYS A 47 -12.67 0.76 0.65
C LYS A 47 -13.72 -0.12 1.33
N ARG A 48 -13.31 -1.30 1.81
CA ARG A 48 -14.22 -2.20 2.55
C ARG A 48 -14.70 -1.59 3.86
N LEU A 49 -13.81 -0.90 4.59
CA LEU A 49 -14.14 -0.18 5.81
C LEU A 49 -15.11 0.98 5.54
N GLU A 50 -14.81 1.81 4.54
CA GLU A 50 -15.69 2.92 4.12
C GLU A 50 -17.09 2.39 3.76
N LEU A 51 -17.20 1.28 3.03
CA LEU A 51 -18.48 0.64 2.72
C LEU A 51 -19.24 0.17 3.97
N LEU A 52 -18.54 -0.35 4.99
CA LEU A 52 -19.16 -0.78 6.24
C LEU A 52 -19.70 0.41 7.02
N GLU A 53 -18.94 1.50 7.08
CA GLU A 53 -19.35 2.75 7.72
C GLU A 53 -20.57 3.34 7.02
N ASP A 54 -20.55 3.42 5.68
CA ASP A 54 -21.68 3.89 4.87
C ASP A 54 -22.94 3.04 5.13
N VAL A 55 -22.84 1.71 5.07
CA VAL A 55 -23.97 0.82 5.34
C VAL A 55 -24.49 0.98 6.77
N THR A 56 -23.60 1.16 7.75
CA THR A 56 -23.99 1.38 9.13
C THR A 56 -24.79 2.67 9.26
N SER A 57 -24.32 3.78 8.66
CA SER A 57 -25.02 5.07 8.67
C SER A 57 -26.37 5.02 7.96
N GLU A 58 -26.49 4.32 6.84
CA GLU A 58 -27.77 4.18 6.12
C GLU A 58 -28.81 3.38 6.91
N LEU A 59 -28.37 2.46 7.77
CA LEU A 59 -29.26 1.63 8.60
C LEU A 59 -29.57 2.25 9.97
N GLU A 60 -28.97 3.39 10.34
CA GLU A 60 -29.16 4.02 11.65
C GLU A 60 -30.63 4.32 12.02
N LEU A 61 -31.50 4.50 11.03
CA LEU A 61 -32.92 4.82 11.21
C LEU A 61 -33.85 3.61 11.06
N CYS A 62 -33.31 2.40 10.82
CA CYS A 62 -34.11 1.18 10.72
C CYS A 62 -34.63 0.75 12.10
N ASP A 63 -35.84 0.17 12.10
CA ASP A 63 -36.40 -0.44 13.31
C ASP A 63 -35.60 -1.72 13.65
N GLU A 64 -35.34 -1.97 14.94
CA GLU A 64 -34.50 -3.08 15.41
C GLU A 64 -34.98 -4.49 14.97
N ASP A 65 -36.29 -4.63 14.74
CA ASP A 65 -36.95 -5.87 14.32
C ASP A 65 -37.06 -6.00 12.79
N GLU A 66 -36.69 -4.97 12.03
CA GLU A 66 -36.76 -5.00 10.57
C GLU A 66 -35.76 -6.02 10.01
N LEU A 67 -36.22 -6.84 9.06
CA LEU A 67 -35.39 -7.86 8.44
C LEU A 67 -34.52 -7.23 7.35
N VAL A 68 -33.22 -7.21 7.58
CA VAL A 68 -32.22 -6.70 6.65
C VAL A 68 -31.50 -7.86 5.96
N LYS A 69 -31.21 -7.69 4.67
CA LYS A 69 -30.39 -8.64 3.91
C LYS A 69 -28.92 -8.36 4.16
N TYR A 70 -28.27 -9.27 4.86
CA TYR A 70 -26.84 -9.19 5.14
C TYR A 70 -26.06 -10.17 4.28
N GLN A 71 -24.93 -9.72 3.71
CA GLN A 71 -24.09 -10.55 2.85
C GLN A 71 -23.09 -11.35 3.69
N VAL A 72 -23.07 -12.67 3.51
CA VAL A 72 -22.07 -13.59 4.10
C VAL A 72 -21.43 -14.38 2.97
N GLY A 73 -20.18 -14.02 2.63
CA GLY A 73 -19.50 -14.56 1.46
C GLY A 73 -20.30 -14.27 0.18
N ASP A 74 -20.76 -15.32 -0.50
CA ASP A 74 -21.50 -15.24 -1.76
C ASP A 74 -23.03 -15.31 -1.60
N ALA A 75 -23.55 -15.33 -0.37
CA ALA A 75 -24.97 -15.47 -0.09
C ALA A 75 -25.51 -14.30 0.75
N PHE A 76 -26.82 -14.06 0.64
CA PHE A 76 -27.53 -13.12 1.51
C PHE A 76 -28.42 -13.87 2.49
N VAL A 77 -28.38 -13.44 3.75
CA VAL A 77 -29.27 -13.92 4.81
C VAL A 77 -30.17 -12.79 5.28
N ASN A 78 -31.43 -13.08 5.58
CA ASN A 78 -32.30 -12.13 6.25
C ASN A 78 -32.09 -12.28 7.76
N ALA A 79 -31.73 -11.20 8.44
CA ALA A 79 -31.59 -11.17 9.88
C ALA A 79 -32.21 -9.87 10.43
N PRO A 80 -32.70 -9.87 11.68
CA PRO A 80 -33.16 -8.65 12.33
C PRO A 80 -32.04 -7.62 12.38
N TYR A 81 -32.38 -6.33 12.23
CA TYR A 81 -31.41 -5.25 12.22
C TYR A 81 -30.52 -5.24 13.47
N SER A 82 -31.09 -5.49 14.65
CA SER A 82 -30.33 -5.65 15.90
C SER A 82 -29.17 -6.64 15.79
N GLN A 83 -29.39 -7.79 15.15
CA GLN A 83 -28.34 -8.80 14.94
C GLN A 83 -27.35 -8.36 13.85
N VAL A 84 -27.83 -7.71 12.79
CA VAL A 84 -26.98 -7.18 11.72
C VAL A 84 -26.05 -6.08 12.25
N GLN A 85 -26.52 -5.26 13.20
CA GLN A 85 -25.72 -4.21 13.82
C GLN A 85 -24.52 -4.79 14.59
N GLU A 86 -24.72 -5.87 15.36
CA GLU A 86 -23.62 -6.57 16.03
C GLU A 86 -22.58 -7.11 15.03
N TRP A 87 -23.04 -7.64 13.89
CA TRP A 87 -22.15 -8.15 12.84
C TRP A 87 -21.41 -7.03 12.13
N LEU A 88 -22.08 -5.92 11.82
CA LEU A 88 -21.46 -4.73 11.24
C LEU A 88 -20.41 -4.15 12.17
N GLU A 89 -20.69 -4.03 13.46
CA GLU A 89 -19.71 -3.54 14.44
C GLU A 89 -18.48 -4.45 14.51
N ARG A 90 -18.67 -5.77 14.57
CA ARG A 90 -17.56 -6.73 14.56
C ARG A 90 -16.71 -6.59 13.28
N ASP A 91 -17.36 -6.61 12.12
CA ASP A 91 -16.67 -6.56 10.84
C ASP A 91 -15.95 -5.21 10.62
N THR A 92 -16.54 -4.11 11.08
CA THR A 92 -15.91 -2.78 11.08
C THR A 92 -14.67 -2.76 11.97
N ASN A 93 -14.75 -3.30 13.19
CA ASN A 93 -13.60 -3.39 14.09
C ASN A 93 -12.47 -4.26 13.51
N GLU A 94 -12.81 -5.40 12.89
CA GLU A 94 -11.84 -6.26 12.22
C GLU A 94 -11.17 -5.54 11.02
N ALA A 95 -11.96 -4.84 10.21
CA ALA A 95 -11.46 -4.06 9.07
C ALA A 95 -10.56 -2.91 9.53
N THR A 96 -10.95 -2.16 10.56
CA THR A 96 -10.14 -1.08 11.15
C THR A 96 -8.81 -1.61 11.67
N SER A 97 -8.81 -2.70 12.44
CA SER A 97 -7.56 -3.30 12.94
C SER A 97 -6.65 -3.78 11.80
N ALA A 98 -7.22 -4.33 10.71
CA ALA A 98 -6.44 -4.72 9.54
C ALA A 98 -5.82 -3.52 8.82
N VAL A 99 -6.58 -2.44 8.63
CA VAL A 99 -6.11 -1.19 8.03
C VAL A 99 -4.97 -0.57 8.85
N GLU A 100 -5.09 -0.53 10.17
CA GLU A 100 -4.04 -0.04 11.08
C GLU A 100 -2.76 -0.87 10.97
N LYS A 101 -2.86 -2.21 11.00
CA LYS A 101 -1.70 -3.09 10.86
C LYS A 101 -0.98 -2.93 9.52
N LEU A 102 -1.75 -2.81 8.43
CA LEU A 102 -1.18 -2.59 7.09
C LEU A 102 -0.45 -1.24 7.03
N LYS A 103 -1.02 -0.20 7.63
CA LYS A 103 -0.39 1.11 7.73
C LYS A 103 0.93 1.05 8.51
N ASP A 104 0.94 0.40 9.68
CA ASP A 104 2.16 0.21 10.47
C ASP A 104 3.24 -0.58 9.71
N GLU A 105 2.83 -1.60 8.94
CA GLU A 105 3.75 -2.37 8.11
C GLU A 105 4.32 -1.52 6.97
N MET A 106 3.48 -0.73 6.29
CA MET A 106 3.90 0.20 5.24
C MET A 106 4.90 1.22 5.79
N ASP A 107 4.62 1.86 6.92
CA ASP A 107 5.50 2.82 7.58
C ASP A 107 6.86 2.17 7.92
N GLY A 108 6.84 0.93 8.41
CA GLY A 108 8.05 0.16 8.70
C GLY A 108 8.86 -0.23 7.44
N VAL A 109 8.20 -0.47 6.31
CA VAL A 109 8.87 -0.71 5.02
C VAL A 109 9.45 0.59 4.46
N MET A 110 8.72 1.70 4.53
CA MET A 110 9.18 3.02 4.10
C MET A 110 10.41 3.46 4.87
N ALA A 111 10.43 3.31 6.21
CA ALA A 111 11.61 3.63 7.03
C ALA A 111 12.86 2.86 6.57
N LYS A 112 12.73 1.55 6.28
CA LYS A 112 13.84 0.73 5.77
C LYS A 112 14.26 1.14 4.36
N MET A 113 13.32 1.58 3.53
CA MET A 113 13.61 2.10 2.20
C MET A 113 14.38 3.41 2.28
N ASP A 114 14.01 4.33 3.17
CA ASP A 114 14.69 5.62 3.36
C ASP A 114 16.13 5.45 3.83
N GLU A 115 16.38 4.52 4.76
CA GLU A 115 17.73 4.16 5.19
C GLU A 115 18.59 3.67 4.00
N LEU A 116 18.04 2.76 3.17
CA LEU A 116 18.74 2.25 1.99
C LEU A 116 18.92 3.32 0.92
N LYS A 117 17.93 4.19 0.73
CA LYS A 117 17.95 5.33 -0.19
C LYS A 117 19.12 6.25 0.18
N ALA A 118 19.27 6.61 1.45
CA ALA A 118 20.38 7.43 1.93
C ALA A 118 21.76 6.78 1.69
N ILE A 119 21.90 5.48 1.94
CA ILE A 119 23.14 4.73 1.70
C ILE A 119 23.51 4.76 0.21
N LEU A 120 22.54 4.45 -0.66
CA LEU A 120 22.74 4.37 -2.09
C LEU A 120 23.01 5.73 -2.72
N TYR A 121 22.29 6.79 -2.34
CA TYR A 121 22.58 8.16 -2.81
C TYR A 121 23.92 8.68 -2.33
N LYS A 122 24.35 8.35 -1.10
CA LYS A 122 25.71 8.70 -0.63
C LYS A 122 26.79 8.02 -1.47
N ARG A 123 26.51 6.82 -2.00
CA ARG A 123 27.44 6.01 -2.77
C ARG A 123 27.49 6.39 -4.25
N PHE A 124 26.34 6.59 -4.86
CA PHE A 124 26.17 6.74 -6.31
C PHE A 124 25.76 8.16 -6.72
N GLY A 125 25.32 9.01 -5.79
CA GLY A 125 24.89 10.38 -6.09
C GLY A 125 23.82 10.41 -7.17
N ASN A 126 24.07 11.19 -8.23
CA ASN A 126 23.16 11.34 -9.36
C ASN A 126 23.19 10.18 -10.36
N SER A 127 24.08 9.20 -10.19
CA SER A 127 24.19 8.04 -11.09
C SER A 127 23.19 6.92 -10.80
N ILE A 128 22.42 7.03 -9.71
CA ILE A 128 21.36 6.08 -9.37
C ILE A 128 20.00 6.79 -9.27
N ASN A 129 18.97 6.19 -9.87
CA ASN A 129 17.60 6.65 -9.74
C ASN A 129 16.80 5.66 -8.87
N LEU A 130 16.40 6.11 -7.69
CA LEU A 130 15.62 5.32 -6.71
C LEU A 130 14.22 5.90 -6.50
N GLU A 131 13.78 6.77 -7.41
CA GLU A 131 12.44 7.32 -7.37
C GLU A 131 11.43 6.30 -7.89
N ARG A 132 10.25 6.35 -7.27
CA ARG A 132 9.10 5.56 -7.67
C ARG A 132 8.72 5.98 -9.09
N SER A 133 8.71 5.04 -10.02
CA SER A 133 8.11 5.29 -11.34
C SER A 133 6.60 5.37 -11.12
N GLU A 134 6.04 6.57 -11.35
CA GLU A 134 4.58 6.79 -11.36
C GLU A 134 3.89 5.88 -12.37
#